data_AF-A0A834J341-F1
#
_entry.id   AF-A0A834J341-F1
#
_cell.length_a   1.000
_cell.length_b   1.000
_cell.length_c   1.000
_cell.angle_alpha   90.00
_cell.angle_beta   90.00
_cell.angle_gamma   90.00
#
_symmetry.space_group_name_H-M   'P 1'
#
loop_
_entity.id
_entity.type
_entity.pdbx_description
1 polymer ?
#
loop_
_entity_poly.entity_id
_entity_poly.type
_entity_poly.pdbx_seq_one_letter_code
_entity_poly.pdbx_strand_id
1 'polypeptide(L)'
;MSHFRFKEADYYKLVSLIEKHGKILRDRSTDLQSLIRRRECWYIITKLYNTTSQYPCDMMNLKRMYGELRMKSRTKYINMLARIRDENLKKAEE
;
A
#
# COMPACT_ATOMS: atom_id res chain seq x y z
N MET A 1 11.99 16.83 15.61
CA MET A 1 11.42 15.54 15.15
C MET A 1 11.80 15.35 13.70
N SER A 2 12.68 14.39 13.39
CA SER A 2 13.17 14.18 12.03
C SER A 2 12.02 13.81 11.09
N HIS A 3 11.80 14.63 10.06
CA HIS A 3 10.90 14.29 8.96
C HIS A 3 11.48 13.09 8.22
N PHE A 4 11.08 11.88 8.61
CA PHE A 4 11.46 10.67 7.88
C PHE A 4 10.80 10.74 6.49
N ARG A 5 11.56 11.17 5.49
CA ARG A 5 11.12 11.13 4.09
C ARG A 5 11.30 9.71 3.59
N PHE A 6 10.18 9.02 3.38
CA PHE A 6 10.16 7.73 2.71
C PHE A 6 10.73 7.86 1.30
N LYS A 7 11.49 6.84 0.87
CA LYS A 7 12.08 6.79 -0.47
C LYS A 7 11.06 6.25 -1.47
N GLU A 8 11.31 6.46 -2.76
CA GLU A 8 10.42 5.96 -3.81
C GLU A 8 10.20 4.44 -3.75
N ALA A 9 11.23 3.67 -3.36
CA ALA A 9 11.13 2.23 -3.17
C ALA A 9 10.13 1.84 -2.05
N ASP A 10 10.08 2.60 -0.96
CA ASP A 10 9.13 2.38 0.14
C ASP A 10 7.68 2.56 -0.34
N TYR A 11 7.45 3.62 -1.13
CA TYR A 11 6.16 3.87 -1.76
C TYR A 11 5.80 2.76 -2.74
N TYR A 12 6.72 2.36 -3.62
CA TYR A 12 6.48 1.32 -4.62
C TYR A 12 6.04 0.01 -3.96
N LYS A 13 6.75 -0.37 -2.90
CA LYS A 13 6.47 -1.57 -2.13
C LYS A 13 5.11 -1.53 -1.43
N LEU A 14 4.77 -0.40 -0.80
CA LEU A 14 3.46 -0.22 -0.20
C LEU A 14 2.35 -0.33 -1.26
N VAL A 15 2.53 0.31 -2.42
CA VAL A 15 1.54 0.26 -3.51
C VAL A 15 1.41 -1.16 -4.06
N SER A 16 2.51 -1.92 -4.19
CA SER A 16 2.48 -3.31 -4.62
C SER A 16 1.68 -4.21 -3.66
N LEU A 17 1.91 -4.09 -2.35
CA LEU A 17 1.15 -4.82 -1.33
C LEU A 17 -0.33 -4.42 -1.33
N ILE A 18 -0.63 -3.13 -1.51
CA ILE A 18 -2.00 -2.64 -1.61
C ILE A 18 -2.65 -3.08 -2.92
N GLU A 19 -1.94 -3.22 -4.03
CA GLU A 19 -2.57 -3.72 -5.25
C GLU A 19 -2.95 -5.20 -5.11
N LYS A 20 -2.07 -5.99 -4.46
CA LYS A 20 -2.31 -7.41 -4.17
C LYS A 20 -3.47 -7.64 -3.19
N HIS A 21 -3.58 -6.84 -2.14
CA HIS A 21 -4.54 -7.06 -1.03
C HIS A 21 -5.67 -6.03 -0.94
N GLY A 22 -5.56 -4.91 -1.66
CA GLY A 22 -6.34 -3.70 -1.43
C GLY A 22 -7.69 -3.63 -2.12
N LYS A 23 -8.17 -4.73 -2.75
CA LYS A 23 -9.61 -4.82 -3.09
C LYS A 23 -10.47 -4.58 -1.84
N ILE A 24 -10.07 -5.16 -0.70
CA ILE A 24 -10.73 -4.96 0.60
C ILE A 24 -10.58 -3.52 1.10
N LEU A 25 -9.41 -2.90 0.88
CA LEU A 25 -9.16 -1.50 1.28
C LEU A 25 -9.96 -0.48 0.47
N ARG A 26 -10.40 -0.84 -0.73
CA ARG A 26 -11.21 0.00 -1.62
C ARG A 26 -12.72 -0.14 -1.39
N ASP A 27 -13.14 -1.13 -0.60
CA ASP A 27 -14.53 -1.28 -0.17
C ASP A 27 -14.97 -0.03 0.61
N ARG A 28 -16.15 0.50 0.28
CA ARG A 28 -16.77 1.69 0.89
C ARG A 28 -17.84 1.35 1.93
N SER A 29 -18.17 0.07 2.11
CA SER A 29 -19.15 -0.39 3.09
C SER A 29 -18.76 0.05 4.50
N THR A 30 -19.73 0.49 5.30
CA THR A 30 -19.50 1.03 6.66
C THR A 30 -19.95 0.07 7.76
N ASP A 31 -20.43 -1.12 7.40
CA ASP A 31 -20.78 -2.14 8.37
C ASP A 31 -19.55 -2.62 9.16
N LEU A 32 -19.82 -3.15 10.36
CA LEU A 32 -18.79 -3.58 11.29
C LEU A 32 -17.86 -4.64 10.69
N GLN A 33 -18.39 -5.56 9.88
CA GLN A 33 -17.59 -6.63 9.28
C GLN A 33 -16.62 -6.09 8.23
N SER A 34 -17.06 -5.18 7.35
CA SER A 34 -16.17 -4.51 6.40
C SER A 34 -15.12 -3.62 7.10
N LEU A 35 -15.47 -2.99 8.23
CA LEU A 35 -14.49 -2.27 9.06
C LEU A 35 -13.43 -3.21 9.65
N ILE A 36 -13.83 -4.35 10.20
CA ILE A 36 -12.92 -5.38 10.74
C ILE A 36 -12.00 -5.91 9.63
N ARG A 37 -12.56 -6.31 8.48
CA ARG A 37 -11.78 -6.83 7.34
C ARG A 37 -10.76 -5.82 6.82
N ARG A 38 -11.12 -4.53 6.75
CA ARG A 38 -10.14 -3.48 6.38
C ARG A 38 -9.03 -3.35 7.42
N ARG A 39 -9.35 -3.45 8.72
CA ARG A 39 -8.34 -3.42 9.79
C ARG A 39 -7.39 -4.60 9.69
N GLU A 40 -7.91 -5.80 9.49
CA GLU A 40 -7.10 -7.02 9.30
C GLU A 40 -6.23 -6.93 8.06
N CYS A 41 -6.77 -6.43 6.94
CA CYS A 41 -6.03 -6.21 5.71
C CYS A 41 -4.83 -5.26 5.95
N TRP A 42 -5.03 -4.16 6.68
CA TRP A 42 -3.94 -3.26 7.06
C TRP A 42 -2.91 -3.93 7.96
N TYR A 43 -3.32 -4.80 8.87
CA TYR A 43 -2.40 -5.55 9.72
C TYR A 43 -1.51 -6.50 8.91
N ILE A 44 -2.11 -7.23 7.95
CA ILE A 44 -1.39 -8.10 7.02
C ILE A 44 -0.38 -7.29 6.19
N ILE A 45 -0.82 -6.17 5.60
CA ILE A 45 0.06 -5.28 4.82
C ILE A 45 1.22 -4.77 5.67
N THR A 46 0.95 -4.37 6.92
CA THR A 46 1.99 -3.87 7.83
C THR A 46 3.03 -4.95 8.13
N LYS A 47 2.59 -6.20 8.41
CA LYS A 47 3.51 -7.33 8.59
C LYS A 47 4.35 -7.58 7.34
N LEU A 48 3.72 -7.72 6.17
CA LEU A 48 4.41 -7.99 4.91
C LEU A 48 5.35 -6.86 4.49
N TYR A 49 5.00 -5.61 4.80
CA TYR A 49 5.87 -4.48 4.58
C TYR A 49 7.13 -4.60 5.44
N ASN A 50 6.96 -4.86 6.74
CA ASN A 50 8.07 -4.89 7.69
C ASN A 50 9.00 -6.09 7.50
N THR A 51 8.53 -7.24 7.00
CA THR A 51 9.39 -8.41 6.73
C THR A 51 10.45 -8.16 5.66
N THR A 52 10.18 -7.23 4.75
CA THR A 52 11.02 -6.98 3.58
C THR A 52 11.57 -5.55 3.58
N SER A 53 11.33 -4.76 4.64
CA SER A 53 11.68 -3.34 4.70
C SER A 53 12.94 -3.16 5.53
N GLN A 54 13.88 -2.37 5.04
CA GLN A 54 15.02 -1.92 5.83
C GLN A 54 14.59 -0.98 6.97
N TYR A 55 13.43 -0.33 6.81
CA TYR A 55 12.86 0.60 7.79
C TYR A 55 11.45 0.13 8.17
N PRO A 56 11.31 -0.59 9.29
CA PRO A 56 10.01 -0.99 9.80
C PRO A 56 9.13 0.22 10.10
N CYS A 57 7.84 0.08 9.83
CA CYS A 57 6.87 1.15 9.95
C CYS A 57 5.61 0.62 10.63
N ASP A 58 5.00 1.43 11.49
CA ASP A 58 3.71 1.08 12.06
C ASP A 58 2.56 1.29 11.05
N MET A 59 1.42 0.67 11.35
CA MET A 59 0.24 0.74 10.50
C MET A 59 -0.26 2.18 10.28
N MET A 60 -0.13 3.07 11.26
CA MET A 60 -0.63 4.45 11.16
C MET A 60 0.19 5.25 10.16
N ASN A 61 1.51 5.11 10.21
CA ASN A 61 2.44 5.73 9.28
C ASN A 61 2.25 5.18 7.86
N LEU A 62 2.03 3.86 7.69
CA LEU A 62 1.70 3.28 6.38
C LEU A 62 0.36 3.80 5.82
N LYS A 63 -0.68 3.93 6.66
CA LYS A 63 -1.95 4.52 6.28
C LYS A 63 -1.79 5.98 5.84
N ARG A 64 -1.01 6.76 6.58
CA ARG A 64 -0.69 8.16 6.22
C ARG A 64 0.04 8.21 4.87
N MET A 65 1.05 7.37 4.68
CA MET A 65 1.82 7.29 3.45
C MET A 65 0.93 6.98 2.24
N TYR A 66 0.01 6.02 2.40
CA TYR A 66 -0.98 5.70 1.37
C TYR A 66 -1.95 6.86 1.11
N GLY A 67 -2.43 7.53 2.15
CA GLY A 67 -3.30 8.70 2.05
C GLY A 67 -2.63 9.85 1.29
N GLU A 68 -1.37 10.14 1.59
CA GLU A 68 -0.57 11.15 0.88
C GLU A 68 -0.40 10.82 -0.61
N LEU A 69 -0.08 9.56 -0.93
CA LEU A 69 0.00 9.11 -2.32
C LEU A 69 -1.31 9.31 -3.08
N ARG A 70 -2.44 8.97 -2.45
CA ARG A 70 -3.75 9.06 -3.11
C ARG A 70 -4.26 10.48 -3.26
N MET A 71 -4.00 11.34 -2.28
CA MET A 71 -4.58 12.68 -2.21
C MET A 71 -3.65 13.75 -2.77
N LYS A 72 -2.36 13.72 -2.40
CA LYS A 72 -1.38 14.76 -2.75
C LYS A 72 -0.54 14.41 -3.97
N SER A 73 -0.26 13.12 -4.19
CA SER A 73 0.61 12.66 -5.28
C SER A 73 -0.08 11.67 -6.21
N ARG A 74 -1.34 11.95 -6.57
CA ARG A 74 -2.22 11.02 -7.32
C ARG A 74 -1.60 10.53 -8.62
N THR A 75 -0.96 11.40 -9.40
CA THR A 75 -0.27 11.02 -10.65
C THR A 75 0.86 10.01 -10.39
N LYS A 76 1.65 10.22 -9.33
CA LYS A 76 2.70 9.29 -8.91
C LYS A 76 2.11 7.93 -8.55
N TYR A 77 1.01 7.92 -7.79
CA TYR A 77 0.31 6.69 -7.44
C TYR A 77 -0.23 5.92 -8.66
N ILE A 78 -0.85 6.61 -9.62
CA ILE A 78 -1.36 5.99 -10.86
C ILE A 78 -0.21 5.40 -11.68
N ASN A 79 0.88 6.15 -11.85
CA ASN A 79 2.05 5.68 -12.60
C ASN A 79 2.69 4.45 -11.94
N MET A 80 2.78 4.42 -10.61
CA MET A 80 3.27 3.25 -9.86
C MET A 80 2.35 2.04 -10.06
N LEU A 81 1.03 2.23 -9.98
CA LEU A 81 0.07 1.15 -10.22
C LEU A 81 0.17 0.59 -11.64
N ALA A 82 0.31 1.44 -12.65
CA ALA A 82 0.48 1.01 -14.04
C ALA A 82 1.73 0.13 -14.18
N ARG A 83 2.88 0.60 -13.67
CA ARG A 83 4.14 -0.17 -13.68
C ARG A 83 4.01 -1.53 -12.99
N ILE A 84 3.40 -1.56 -11.80
CA ILE A 84 3.18 -2.82 -11.05
C ILE A 84 2.33 -3.81 -11.85
N ARG A 85 1.30 -3.32 -12.54
CA ARG A 85 0.43 -4.18 -13.35
C ARG A 85 1.15 -4.72 -14.57
N ASP A 86 1.91 -3.89 -15.27
CA ASP A 86 2.71 -4.31 -16.42
C ASP A 86 3.77 -5.35 -16.02
N GLU A 87 4.44 -5.16 -14.88
CA GLU A 87 5.38 -6.14 -14.33
C GLU A 87 4.72 -7.47 -13.97
N ASN A 88 3.51 -7.43 -13.42
CA ASN A 88 2.77 -8.65 -13.07
C ASN A 88 2.23 -9.38 -14.31
N LEU A 89 1.86 -8.65 -15.37
CA LEU A 89 1.44 -9.25 -16.65
C LEU A 89 2.60 -10.00 -17.30
N LYS A 90 3.78 -9.37 -17.41
CA LYS A 90 4.97 -10.02 -17.98
C LYS A 90 5.35 -11.30 -17.25
N LYS A 91 5.29 -11.31 -15.92
CA LYS A 91 5.55 -12.51 -15.10
C LYS A 91 4.52 -13.63 -15.26
N ALA A 92 3.33 -13.34 -15.78
CA ALA A 92 2.30 -14.34 -16.02
C ALA A 92 2.40 -14.96 -17.42
N GLU A 93 3.19 -14.35 -18.31
CA GLU A 93 3.46 -14.82 -19.67
C GLU A 93 4.75 -15.66 -19.76
N GLU A 94 5.54 -15.69 -18.68
CA GLU A 94 6.74 -16.53 -18.49
C GLU A 94 6.39 -17.87 -17.82
#